data_AF-A0A9D2NWR4-F1
#
_entry.id   AF-A0A9D2NWR4-F1
#
_cell.length_a   1.000
_cell.length_b   1.000
_cell.length_c   1.000
_cell.angle_alpha   90.00
_cell.angle_beta   90.00
_cell.angle_gamma   90.00
#
_symmetry.space_group_name_H-M   'P 1'
#
loop_
_entity.id
_entity.type
_entity.pdbx_description
1 polymer ?
#
loop_
_entity_poly.entity_id
_entity_poly.type
_entity_poly.pdbx_seq_one_letter_code
_entity_poly.pdbx_strand_id
1 'polypeptide(L)'
;NALRYPAMSEGTWSIRISYGENDQYYGTSAETQVTVADGRYASTIVYKDGASITYNMDPAVMKQAILDSAIDWENSVLPGRDSVDTDDFTMEYYGTASSGSLVELGKNWVPIEGGTAALLKYPAMGAGEQQIRISFNGNTEYKPVSGVEGTLSVNKAKVSVKVSSANIFADEELPAGFVTTDPADDFDVYTLFVGATSDISSAVYLNLPERYTDNAFLKLLDPIVEAVTGKSFTQMLNDGVTVGELRELFSTQELLELMDKLNIDTGTFGQILKVINNMPSLVDSVRIAFGTPNRAGLYTVTAITDNVNYETGVGIGMVLVKMRASGVKLTWNQEIPGGKLTADQAKTFDFGVMLSYNGDVTISQSNVHFLYSGFTSSWRIYSSTTTPPTEPGSYIVTVVTLGGNYLAAPITRTFTITE
;
A
#
# COMPACT_ATOMS: atom_id res chain seq x y z
N ASN A 1 50.79 16.20 46.85
CA ASN A 1 50.62 14.79 46.42
C ASN A 1 49.16 14.37 46.59
N ALA A 2 48.37 14.44 45.53
CA ALA A 2 47.03 13.85 45.52
C ALA A 2 46.97 12.78 44.42
N LEU A 3 47.84 11.77 44.54
CA LEU A 3 47.66 10.54 43.79
C LEU A 3 46.51 9.79 44.47
N ARG A 4 45.33 9.80 43.85
CA ARG A 4 44.25 8.89 44.20
C ARG A 4 44.54 7.56 43.52
N TYR A 5 44.79 6.53 44.32
CA TYR A 5 44.83 5.16 43.82
C TYR A 5 43.40 4.61 43.76
N PRO A 6 43.07 3.81 42.73
CA PRO A 6 41.78 3.14 42.67
C PRO A 6 41.64 2.16 43.84
N ALA A 7 40.39 1.88 44.24
CA ALA A 7 40.10 0.79 45.15
C ALA A 7 40.57 -0.55 44.55
N MET A 8 40.86 -1.54 45.41
CA MET A 8 41.22 -2.88 44.92
C MET A 8 40.07 -3.46 44.09
N SER A 9 40.33 -3.82 42.84
CA SER A 9 39.38 -4.52 41.96
C SER A 9 39.57 -6.04 42.06
N GLU A 10 38.78 -6.81 41.31
CA GLU A 10 39.02 -8.27 41.17
C GLU A 10 40.48 -8.53 40.77
N GLY A 11 41.12 -9.51 41.42
CA GLY A 11 42.51 -9.86 41.19
C GLY A 11 43.30 -10.12 42.48
N THR A 12 44.57 -10.47 42.31
CA THR A 12 45.50 -10.69 43.43
C THR A 12 46.28 -9.41 43.72
N TRP A 13 46.19 -8.93 44.95
CA TRP A 13 46.82 -7.71 45.42
C TRP A 13 47.82 -8.01 46.52
N SER A 14 49.02 -7.46 46.41
CA SER A 14 49.94 -7.40 47.55
C SER A 14 49.50 -6.26 48.46
N ILE A 15 49.15 -6.60 49.70
CA ILE A 15 48.82 -5.63 50.73
C ILE A 15 49.88 -5.63 51.82
N ARG A 16 50.08 -4.47 52.44
CA ARG A 16 50.88 -4.33 53.66
C ARG A 16 49.99 -3.85 54.79
N ILE A 17 49.96 -4.59 55.89
CA ILE A 17 49.28 -4.19 57.12
C ILE A 17 50.36 -3.75 58.10
N SER A 18 50.28 -2.52 58.60
CA SER A 18 51.25 -1.96 59.56
C SER A 18 50.56 -1.60 60.87
N TYR A 19 51.16 -1.98 61.98
CA TYR A 19 50.83 -1.50 63.32
C TYR A 19 51.78 -0.37 63.70
N GLY A 20 51.21 0.79 64.04
CA GLY A 20 51.99 1.95 64.51
C GLY A 20 52.52 1.71 65.92
N GLU A 21 53.74 2.15 66.17
CA GLU A 21 54.36 2.10 67.49
C GLU A 21 53.53 2.86 68.54
N ASN A 22 53.56 2.38 69.78
CA ASN A 22 53.04 3.10 70.94
C ASN A 22 53.92 2.85 72.17
N ASP A 23 53.55 3.45 73.29
CA ASP A 23 54.31 3.40 74.55
C ASP A 23 54.52 1.97 75.10
N GLN A 24 53.82 0.97 74.57
CA GLN A 24 53.88 -0.43 75.01
C GLN A 24 54.45 -1.39 73.95
N TYR A 25 54.41 -1.04 72.66
CA TYR A 25 54.78 -1.94 71.56
C TYR A 25 55.45 -1.20 70.39
N TYR A 26 56.56 -1.76 69.89
CA TYR A 26 57.22 -1.29 68.67
C TYR A 26 56.33 -1.48 67.43
N GLY A 27 56.47 -0.56 66.48
CA GLY A 27 55.79 -0.65 65.19
C GLY A 27 56.26 -1.86 64.39
N THR A 28 55.35 -2.48 63.65
CA THR A 28 55.67 -3.63 62.79
C THR A 28 54.78 -3.63 61.54
N SER A 29 55.17 -4.37 60.52
CA SER A 29 54.35 -4.58 59.34
C SER A 29 54.51 -5.97 58.76
N ALA A 30 53.45 -6.50 58.17
CA ALA A 30 53.47 -7.73 57.40
C ALA A 30 52.91 -7.47 56.00
N GLU A 31 53.51 -8.13 55.02
CA GLU A 31 53.00 -8.16 53.64
C GLU A 31 52.36 -9.51 53.36
N THR A 32 51.24 -9.51 52.64
CA THR A 32 50.57 -10.72 52.20
C THR A 32 49.87 -10.48 50.87
N GLN A 33 49.51 -11.56 50.17
CA GLN A 33 48.67 -11.50 48.99
C GLN A 33 47.20 -11.72 49.40
N VAL A 34 46.33 -10.84 48.92
CA VAL A 34 44.88 -10.96 49.05
C VAL A 34 44.29 -11.09 47.65
N THR A 35 43.49 -12.14 47.45
CA THR A 35 42.69 -12.27 46.22
C THR A 35 41.31 -11.69 46.48
N VAL A 36 40.95 -10.66 45.73
CA VAL A 36 39.58 -10.14 45.67
C VAL A 36 38.88 -10.86 44.53
N ALA A 37 37.79 -11.57 44.85
CA ALA A 37 36.95 -12.25 43.86
C ALA A 37 35.64 -11.46 43.65
N ASP A 38 35.10 -11.48 42.44
CA ASP A 38 33.74 -11.01 42.21
C ASP A 38 32.73 -12.02 42.78
N GLY A 39 32.14 -11.65 43.92
CA GLY A 39 31.20 -12.48 44.69
C GLY A 39 29.78 -12.56 44.12
N ARG A 40 29.51 -11.93 42.98
CA ARG A 40 28.22 -12.05 42.28
C ARG A 40 28.00 -13.46 41.72
N TYR A 41 26.75 -13.87 41.61
CA TYR A 41 26.38 -15.14 40.99
C TYR A 41 26.77 -15.13 39.50
N ALA A 42 27.34 -16.24 39.03
CA ALA A 42 27.59 -16.42 37.62
C ALA A 42 26.25 -16.56 36.87
N SER A 43 26.02 -15.71 35.88
CA SER A 43 24.78 -15.71 35.10
C SER A 43 24.92 -16.49 33.80
N THR A 44 23.81 -17.04 33.32
CA THR A 44 23.69 -17.69 32.02
C THR A 44 22.35 -17.38 31.39
N ILE A 45 22.30 -17.29 30.06
CA ILE A 45 21.07 -17.18 29.28
C ILE A 45 20.94 -18.44 28.45
N VAL A 46 19.77 -19.08 28.51
CA VAL A 46 19.38 -20.21 27.68
C VAL A 46 18.20 -19.75 26.83
N TYR A 47 18.26 -20.01 25.52
CA TYR A 47 17.13 -19.73 24.63
C TYR A 47 16.06 -20.83 24.74
N LYS A 48 14.80 -20.41 24.73
CA LYS A 48 13.66 -21.30 24.67
C LYS A 48 13.54 -21.88 23.26
N ASP A 49 13.46 -23.21 23.17
CA ASP A 49 13.29 -23.89 21.89
C ASP A 49 11.93 -23.55 21.25
N GLY A 50 11.94 -23.27 19.95
CA GLY A 50 10.75 -22.87 19.19
C GLY A 50 10.09 -21.56 19.65
N ALA A 51 10.85 -20.64 20.27
CA ALA A 51 10.32 -19.34 20.68
C ALA A 51 9.71 -18.57 19.50
N SER A 52 8.50 -18.03 19.70
CA SER A 52 7.79 -17.25 18.68
C SER A 52 7.09 -16.05 19.28
N ILE A 53 7.09 -14.93 18.56
CA ILE A 53 6.32 -13.72 18.90
C ILE A 53 5.50 -13.25 17.69
N THR A 54 4.70 -12.21 17.86
CA THR A 54 4.01 -11.53 16.76
C THR A 54 4.67 -10.18 16.54
N TYR A 55 4.86 -9.81 15.27
CA TYR A 55 5.41 -8.51 14.89
C TYR A 55 4.64 -7.35 15.53
N ASN A 56 5.37 -6.29 15.88
CA ASN A 56 4.81 -5.01 16.26
C ASN A 56 5.72 -3.91 15.73
N MET A 57 5.14 -2.82 15.22
CA MET A 57 5.89 -1.68 14.73
C MET A 57 6.61 -0.92 15.86
N ASP A 58 6.15 -1.03 17.11
CA ASP A 58 6.79 -0.45 18.28
C ASP A 58 7.95 -1.36 18.76
N PRO A 59 9.21 -0.89 18.67
CA PRO A 59 10.36 -1.68 19.12
C PRO A 59 10.34 -2.01 20.61
N ALA A 60 9.70 -1.19 21.45
CA ALA A 60 9.59 -1.48 22.88
C ALA A 60 8.69 -2.70 23.13
N VAL A 61 7.57 -2.80 22.39
CA VAL A 61 6.70 -3.97 22.45
C VAL A 61 7.43 -5.22 21.95
N MET A 62 8.22 -5.09 20.88
CA MET A 62 9.05 -6.19 20.38
C MET A 62 10.09 -6.65 21.40
N LYS A 63 10.87 -5.73 22.00
CA LYS A 63 11.86 -6.06 23.05
C LYS A 63 11.21 -6.74 24.25
N GLN A 64 10.05 -6.26 24.68
CA GLN A 64 9.30 -6.87 25.77
C GLN A 64 8.87 -8.29 25.42
N ALA A 65 8.31 -8.50 24.23
CA ALA A 65 7.91 -9.83 23.76
C ALA A 65 9.10 -10.80 23.66
N ILE A 66 10.27 -10.33 23.23
CA ILE A 66 11.51 -11.11 23.20
C ILE A 66 11.93 -11.53 24.62
N LEU A 67 11.94 -10.59 25.58
CA LEU A 67 12.28 -10.88 26.97
C LEU A 67 11.36 -11.96 27.57
N ASP A 68 10.07 -11.88 27.25
CA ASP A 68 9.05 -12.80 27.74
C ASP A 68 9.08 -14.19 27.10
N SER A 69 9.47 -14.26 25.82
CA SER A 69 9.25 -15.46 25.01
C SER A 69 10.54 -16.17 24.61
N ALA A 70 11.65 -15.45 24.43
CA ALA A 70 12.88 -16.00 23.88
C ALA A 70 13.80 -16.63 24.94
N ILE A 71 13.78 -16.12 26.17
CA ILE A 71 14.61 -16.65 27.27
C ILE A 71 13.87 -17.79 27.95
N ASP A 72 14.56 -18.92 28.12
CA ASP A 72 14.15 -19.99 29.00
C ASP A 72 14.51 -19.63 30.43
N TRP A 73 13.58 -18.98 31.13
CA TRP A 73 13.77 -18.51 32.51
C TRP A 73 13.94 -19.65 33.53
N GLU A 74 13.51 -20.87 33.23
CA GLU A 74 13.65 -22.02 34.12
C GLU A 74 15.08 -22.59 34.06
N ASN A 75 15.69 -22.57 32.87
CA ASN A 75 17.02 -23.11 32.64
C ASN A 75 18.14 -22.05 32.63
N SER A 76 17.79 -20.76 32.64
CA SER A 76 18.74 -19.65 32.75
C SER A 76 19.11 -19.36 34.21
N VAL A 77 20.31 -18.83 34.43
CA VAL A 77 20.72 -18.31 35.74
C VAL A 77 20.73 -16.79 35.66
N LEU A 78 19.61 -16.17 36.06
CA LEU A 78 19.36 -14.73 36.03
C LEU A 78 18.64 -14.30 37.32
N PRO A 79 18.55 -12.99 37.62
CA PRO A 79 17.60 -12.50 38.60
C PRO A 79 16.18 -13.00 38.27
N GLY A 80 15.30 -13.06 39.28
CA GLY A 80 13.92 -13.49 39.06
C GLY A 80 13.24 -12.64 37.98
N ARG A 81 12.42 -13.27 37.11
CA ARG A 81 11.79 -12.61 35.96
C ARG A 81 11.17 -11.26 36.32
N ASP A 82 10.45 -11.17 37.44
CA ASP A 82 9.75 -9.94 37.85
C ASP A 82 10.66 -8.82 38.38
N SER A 83 11.95 -9.08 38.54
CA SER A 83 12.95 -8.13 39.05
C SER A 83 13.78 -7.44 37.95
N VAL A 84 13.54 -7.81 36.69
CA VAL A 84 14.26 -7.29 35.54
C VAL A 84 13.30 -6.85 34.44
N ASP A 85 13.74 -5.88 33.66
CA ASP A 85 13.02 -5.36 32.49
C ASP A 85 13.93 -5.33 31.25
N THR A 86 13.47 -4.71 30.17
CA THR A 86 14.22 -4.65 28.92
C THR A 86 15.52 -3.84 29.02
N ASP A 87 15.67 -2.93 29.98
CA ASP A 87 16.85 -2.08 30.15
C ASP A 87 18.01 -2.82 30.82
N ASP A 88 17.72 -3.92 31.52
CA ASP A 88 18.72 -4.84 32.05
C ASP A 88 19.39 -5.70 30.95
N PHE A 89 18.89 -5.63 29.72
CA PHE A 89 19.36 -6.43 28.60
C PHE A 89 19.73 -5.56 27.39
N THR A 90 20.70 -6.06 26.61
CA THR A 90 20.94 -5.58 25.24
C THR A 90 20.42 -6.63 24.28
N MET A 91 19.49 -6.24 23.42
CA MET A 91 18.88 -7.12 22.42
C MET A 91 19.19 -6.61 21.02
N GLU A 92 19.73 -7.49 20.19
CA GLU A 92 20.12 -7.22 18.81
C GLU A 92 19.58 -8.31 17.89
N TYR A 93 19.45 -7.99 16.61
CA TYR A 93 19.15 -8.96 15.57
C TYR A 93 20.19 -8.87 14.45
N TYR A 94 20.38 -9.97 13.72
CA TYR A 94 21.33 -10.03 12.61
C TYR A 94 20.69 -9.49 11.33
N GLY A 95 20.69 -8.15 11.22
CA GLY A 95 20.01 -7.41 10.16
C GLY A 95 20.79 -7.34 8.85
N THR A 96 20.05 -7.14 7.75
CA THR A 96 20.60 -6.83 6.43
C THR A 96 20.39 -5.34 6.15
N ALA A 97 21.41 -4.66 5.64
CA ALA A 97 21.34 -3.24 5.34
C ALA A 97 20.29 -2.94 4.25
N SER A 98 19.61 -1.80 4.34
CA SER A 98 18.63 -1.32 3.34
C SER A 98 19.21 -0.35 2.32
N SER A 99 20.45 0.13 2.51
CA SER A 99 21.10 1.08 1.60
C SER A 99 22.63 1.03 1.69
N GLY A 100 23.30 1.31 0.56
CA GLY A 100 24.77 1.29 0.39
C GLY A 100 25.19 0.59 -0.91
N SER A 101 26.46 0.67 -1.32
CA SER A 101 26.97 -0.03 -2.53
C SER A 101 27.18 -1.54 -2.31
N LEU A 102 26.94 -2.02 -1.09
CA LEU A 102 27.19 -3.39 -0.62
C LEU A 102 25.94 -3.99 0.08
N VAL A 103 24.72 -3.58 -0.29
CA VAL A 103 23.45 -3.96 0.39
C VAL A 103 23.38 -5.46 0.75
N GLU A 104 23.72 -6.35 -0.17
CA GLU A 104 23.68 -7.81 0.05
C GLU A 104 24.83 -8.36 0.91
N LEU A 105 25.91 -7.59 1.09
CA LEU A 105 27.08 -7.96 1.90
C LEU A 105 27.09 -7.29 3.28
N GLY A 106 26.24 -6.27 3.49
CA GLY A 106 26.13 -5.52 4.73
C GLY A 106 25.20 -6.19 5.73
N LYS A 107 25.63 -7.31 6.33
CA LYS A 107 24.95 -7.91 7.48
C LYS A 107 25.67 -7.57 8.77
N ASN A 108 24.92 -7.20 9.81
CA ASN A 108 25.51 -6.90 11.11
C ASN A 108 24.52 -7.14 12.25
N TRP A 109 25.04 -7.34 13.45
CA TRP A 109 24.27 -7.24 14.67
C TRP A 109 23.90 -5.78 14.92
N VAL A 110 22.61 -5.51 15.00
CA VAL A 110 22.06 -4.17 15.21
C VAL A 110 20.91 -4.22 16.22
N PRO A 111 20.59 -3.11 16.91
CA PRO A 111 19.45 -3.07 17.83
C PRO A 111 18.14 -3.49 17.16
N ILE A 112 17.18 -3.99 17.95
CA ILE A 112 15.85 -4.44 17.45
C ILE A 112 15.11 -3.33 16.68
N GLU A 113 15.25 -2.09 17.11
CA GLU A 113 14.75 -0.88 16.45
C GLU A 113 15.47 -0.53 15.13
N GLY A 114 16.54 -1.24 14.78
CA GLY A 114 17.41 -0.92 13.66
C GLY A 114 18.38 0.20 13.97
N GLY A 115 18.80 0.93 12.93
CA GLY A 115 19.66 2.10 13.10
C GLY A 115 20.79 2.16 12.08
N THR A 116 21.90 2.79 12.48
CA THR A 116 23.08 2.96 11.63
C THR A 116 24.26 2.22 12.23
N ALA A 117 24.85 1.30 11.45
CA ALA A 117 26.08 0.61 11.82
C ALA A 117 27.02 0.58 10.61
N ALA A 118 28.30 0.88 10.84
CA ALA A 118 29.32 0.89 9.79
C ALA A 118 28.93 1.71 8.53
N LEU A 119 28.30 2.87 8.73
CA LEU A 119 27.79 3.77 7.67
C LEU A 119 26.65 3.21 6.81
N LEU A 120 26.10 2.05 7.16
CA LEU A 120 24.93 1.45 6.52
C LEU A 120 23.69 1.65 7.40
N LYS A 121 22.53 1.81 6.75
CA LYS A 121 21.24 1.87 7.44
C LYS A 121 20.61 0.48 7.48
N TYR A 122 20.05 0.13 8.63
CA TYR A 122 19.34 -1.11 8.87
C TYR A 122 17.91 -0.81 9.28
N PRO A 123 16.92 -1.53 8.73
CA PRO A 123 15.52 -1.39 9.17
C PRO A 123 15.34 -1.88 10.61
N ALA A 124 14.16 -1.68 11.18
CA ALA A 124 13.79 -2.39 12.40
C ALA A 124 13.59 -3.90 12.11
N MET A 125 13.70 -4.73 13.14
CA MET A 125 13.47 -6.18 13.01
C MET A 125 12.03 -6.46 12.56
N GLY A 126 11.89 -7.17 11.44
CA GLY A 126 10.61 -7.50 10.83
C GLY A 126 10.09 -8.89 11.19
N ALA A 127 8.99 -9.29 10.55
CA ALA A 127 8.48 -10.66 10.58
C ALA A 127 9.44 -11.65 9.88
N GLY A 128 9.22 -12.94 10.11
CA GLY A 128 10.03 -14.04 9.58
C GLY A 128 10.95 -14.67 10.63
N GLU A 129 11.80 -15.58 10.17
CA GLU A 129 12.82 -16.20 11.01
C GLU A 129 13.97 -15.23 11.25
N GLN A 130 14.21 -14.88 12.51
CA GLN A 130 15.22 -13.92 12.93
C GLN A 130 16.33 -14.60 13.72
N GLN A 131 17.57 -14.20 13.48
CA GLN A 131 18.68 -14.46 14.40
C GLN A 131 18.79 -13.30 15.37
N ILE A 132 18.72 -13.59 16.66
CA ILE A 132 18.79 -12.60 17.74
C ILE A 132 19.96 -12.88 18.66
N ARG A 133 20.43 -11.82 19.31
CA ARG A 133 21.50 -11.87 20.31
C ARG A 133 21.07 -11.11 21.54
N ILE A 134 21.11 -11.76 22.71
CA ILE A 134 20.74 -11.17 23.99
C ILE A 134 21.96 -11.16 24.91
N SER A 135 22.21 -10.00 25.51
CA SER A 135 23.20 -9.82 26.58
C SER A 135 22.47 -9.38 27.85
N PHE A 136 22.89 -9.89 29.00
CA PHE A 136 22.46 -9.38 30.31
C PHE A 136 23.54 -8.44 30.84
N ASN A 137 23.14 -7.22 31.20
CA ASN A 137 24.07 -6.16 31.60
C ASN A 137 24.76 -6.43 32.96
N GLY A 138 24.25 -7.40 33.72
CA GLY A 138 24.69 -7.66 35.09
C GLY A 138 24.09 -6.65 36.07
N ASN A 139 24.12 -6.98 37.35
CA ASN A 139 23.70 -6.07 38.42
C ASN A 139 24.60 -6.24 39.65
N THR A 140 24.13 -5.75 40.81
CA THR A 140 24.88 -5.83 42.08
C THR A 140 25.04 -7.26 42.60
N GLU A 141 24.18 -8.18 42.18
CA GLU A 141 24.16 -9.57 42.66
C GLU A 141 24.58 -10.59 41.58
N TYR A 142 24.44 -10.26 40.30
CA TYR A 142 24.65 -11.16 39.17
C TYR A 142 25.66 -10.59 38.17
N LYS A 143 26.52 -11.46 37.64
CA LYS A 143 27.53 -11.10 36.63
C LYS A 143 26.87 -10.85 35.26
N PRO A 144 27.45 -9.99 34.41
CA PRO A 144 26.95 -9.80 33.04
C PRO A 144 27.12 -11.06 32.19
N VAL A 145 26.26 -11.22 31.18
CA VAL A 145 26.35 -12.26 30.15
C VAL A 145 26.48 -11.58 28.79
N SER A 146 27.51 -11.90 28.02
CA SER A 146 27.75 -11.27 26.73
C SER A 146 27.21 -12.10 25.57
N GLY A 147 26.24 -11.54 24.85
CA GLY A 147 25.93 -11.87 23.46
C GLY A 147 25.64 -13.33 23.17
N VAL A 148 24.68 -13.92 23.88
CA VAL A 148 24.18 -15.27 23.56
C VAL A 148 23.31 -15.16 22.32
N GLU A 149 23.57 -16.00 21.32
CA GLU A 149 22.83 -16.00 20.04
C GLU A 149 21.75 -17.09 20.03
N GLY A 150 20.63 -16.80 19.36
CA GLY A 150 19.50 -17.70 19.23
C GLY A 150 18.63 -17.38 18.02
N THR A 151 17.64 -18.23 17.76
CA THR A 151 16.65 -18.05 16.69
C THR A 151 15.29 -17.70 17.27
N LEU A 152 14.54 -16.88 16.54
CA LEU A 152 13.20 -16.44 16.93
C LEU A 152 12.29 -16.38 15.70
N SER A 153 11.15 -17.06 15.76
CA SER A 153 10.10 -16.90 14.74
C SER A 153 9.24 -15.68 15.05
N VAL A 154 9.23 -14.69 14.16
CA VAL A 154 8.37 -13.51 14.28
C VAL A 154 7.20 -13.64 13.31
N ASN A 155 6.02 -13.94 13.83
CA ASN A 155 4.81 -14.07 13.01
C ASN A 155 4.35 -12.71 12.48
N LYS A 156 3.80 -12.69 11.27
CA LYS A 156 3.15 -11.50 10.70
C LYS A 156 2.02 -11.01 11.62
N ALA A 157 1.90 -9.69 11.76
CA ALA A 157 0.82 -9.08 12.51
C ALA A 157 -0.46 -8.96 11.66
N LYS A 158 -1.61 -8.81 12.31
CA LYS A 158 -2.86 -8.54 11.61
C LYS A 158 -3.03 -7.05 11.37
N VAL A 159 -3.63 -6.69 10.24
CA VAL A 159 -4.03 -5.32 9.91
C VAL A 159 -5.52 -5.27 9.59
N SER A 160 -6.18 -4.23 10.09
CA SER A 160 -7.54 -3.87 9.70
C SER A 160 -7.51 -2.80 8.62
N VAL A 161 -8.26 -2.98 7.54
CA VAL A 161 -8.34 -2.03 6.42
C VAL A 161 -9.73 -1.45 6.36
N LYS A 162 -9.83 -0.13 6.41
CA LYS A 162 -11.09 0.61 6.26
C LYS A 162 -11.08 1.40 4.96
N VAL A 163 -12.14 1.23 4.18
CA VAL A 163 -12.41 2.03 2.99
C VAL A 163 -13.63 2.90 3.27
N SER A 164 -13.43 4.21 3.30
CA SER A 164 -14.51 5.18 3.52
C SER A 164 -15.37 5.33 2.26
N SER A 165 -16.62 5.76 2.41
CA SER A 165 -17.44 6.11 1.25
C SER A 165 -17.12 7.52 0.77
N ALA A 166 -17.04 7.73 -0.55
CA ALA A 166 -16.72 9.04 -1.14
C ALA A 166 -17.67 9.41 -2.29
N ASN A 167 -17.83 10.73 -2.49
CA ASN A 167 -18.60 11.32 -3.59
C ASN A 167 -17.72 12.31 -4.35
N ILE A 168 -17.19 11.92 -5.50
CA ILE A 168 -16.23 12.70 -6.30
C ILE A 168 -16.79 13.01 -7.70
N PHE A 169 -16.16 13.91 -8.45
CA PHE A 169 -16.31 13.95 -9.92
C PHE A 169 -15.21 13.13 -10.60
N ALA A 170 -15.39 12.78 -11.87
CA ALA A 170 -14.49 11.89 -12.60
C ALA A 170 -13.05 12.43 -12.78
N ASP A 171 -12.88 13.74 -12.64
CA ASP A 171 -11.61 14.47 -12.74
C ASP A 171 -11.02 14.83 -11.36
N GLU A 172 -11.63 14.35 -10.27
CA GLU A 172 -11.17 14.61 -8.90
C GLU A 172 -10.44 13.39 -8.32
N GLU A 173 -9.40 13.66 -7.53
CA GLU A 173 -8.71 12.64 -6.76
C GLU A 173 -9.58 12.10 -5.62
N LEU A 174 -9.26 10.90 -5.16
CA LEU A 174 -9.90 10.33 -3.97
C LEU A 174 -9.53 11.16 -2.73
N PRO A 175 -10.45 11.32 -1.76
CA PRO A 175 -10.19 12.12 -0.58
C PRO A 175 -9.06 11.50 0.27
N ALA A 176 -8.31 12.35 0.98
CA ALA A 176 -7.33 11.88 1.95
C ALA A 176 -7.99 10.97 3.01
N GLY A 177 -7.33 9.87 3.37
CA GLY A 177 -7.88 8.87 4.29
C GLY A 177 -9.05 8.07 3.72
N PHE A 178 -9.21 8.05 2.38
CA PHE A 178 -10.19 7.17 1.73
C PHE A 178 -9.93 5.70 2.07
N VAL A 179 -8.66 5.27 2.08
CA VAL A 179 -8.21 4.00 2.65
C VAL A 179 -7.35 4.30 3.87
N THR A 180 -7.62 3.63 4.99
CA THR A 180 -6.82 3.71 6.21
C THR A 180 -6.58 2.32 6.79
N THR A 181 -5.43 2.13 7.41
CA THR A 181 -5.03 0.90 8.09
C THR A 181 -4.95 1.10 9.61
N ASP A 182 -5.18 0.01 10.36
CA ASP A 182 -4.92 -0.06 11.79
C ASP A 182 -4.20 -1.39 12.10
N PRO A 183 -2.93 -1.36 12.56
CA PRO A 183 -2.14 -0.17 12.84
C PRO A 183 -1.82 0.65 11.59
N ALA A 184 -1.58 1.96 11.78
CA ALA A 184 -1.19 2.87 10.72
C ALA A 184 0.32 2.75 10.46
N ASP A 185 0.67 1.97 9.45
CA ASP A 185 2.05 1.67 9.02
C ASP A 185 2.19 1.90 7.49
N ASP A 186 3.38 1.70 6.96
CA ASP A 186 3.69 1.87 5.53
C ASP A 186 3.25 0.64 4.71
N PHE A 187 2.01 0.67 4.22
CA PHE A 187 1.44 -0.38 3.37
C PHE A 187 1.41 0.06 1.92
N ASP A 188 1.79 -0.85 1.02
CA ASP A 188 1.33 -0.76 -0.36
C ASP A 188 -0.16 -1.13 -0.42
N VAL A 189 -0.95 -0.35 -1.14
CA VAL A 189 -2.40 -0.56 -1.25
C VAL A 189 -2.81 -0.74 -2.70
N TYR A 190 -3.32 -1.92 -3.02
CA TYR A 190 -3.95 -2.23 -4.30
C TYR A 190 -5.45 -1.96 -4.17
N THR A 191 -6.00 -1.14 -5.05
CA THR A 191 -7.43 -0.77 -4.96
C THR A 191 -8.18 -1.18 -6.22
N LEU A 192 -9.09 -2.14 -6.08
CA LEU A 192 -9.97 -2.60 -7.14
C LEU A 192 -11.32 -1.87 -7.06
N PHE A 193 -11.70 -1.20 -8.14
CA PHE A 193 -13.00 -0.56 -8.32
C PHE A 193 -13.81 -1.38 -9.29
N VAL A 194 -14.99 -1.85 -8.87
CA VAL A 194 -15.92 -2.59 -9.72
C VAL A 194 -17.28 -1.92 -9.66
N GLY A 195 -17.80 -1.49 -10.80
CA GLY A 195 -19.04 -0.72 -10.80
C GLY A 195 -19.76 -0.70 -12.13
N ALA A 196 -20.88 0.01 -12.11
CA ALA A 196 -21.62 0.39 -13.30
C ALA A 196 -21.48 1.89 -13.50
N THR A 197 -21.16 2.28 -14.73
CA THR A 197 -21.11 3.68 -15.15
C THR A 197 -22.51 4.25 -15.38
N SER A 198 -22.59 5.56 -15.60
CA SER A 198 -23.84 6.28 -15.88
C SER A 198 -24.56 5.83 -17.16
N ASP A 199 -23.87 5.14 -18.07
CA ASP A 199 -24.43 4.48 -19.25
C ASP A 199 -24.76 2.98 -19.03
N ILE A 200 -24.68 2.49 -17.79
CA ILE A 200 -24.96 1.11 -17.38
C ILE A 200 -23.98 0.10 -18.03
N SER A 201 -22.77 0.54 -18.43
CA SER A 201 -21.68 -0.37 -18.77
C SER A 201 -20.92 -0.81 -17.52
N SER A 202 -20.42 -2.04 -17.51
CA SER A 202 -19.51 -2.49 -16.45
C SER A 202 -18.18 -1.77 -16.60
N ALA A 203 -17.64 -1.27 -15.50
CA ALA A 203 -16.34 -0.64 -15.48
C ALA A 203 -15.53 -1.17 -14.29
N VAL A 204 -14.30 -1.58 -14.61
CA VAL A 204 -13.35 -2.13 -13.66
C VAL A 204 -12.08 -1.31 -13.72
N TYR A 205 -11.61 -0.86 -12.56
CA TYR A 205 -10.33 -0.17 -12.44
C TYR A 205 -9.48 -0.86 -11.39
N LEU A 206 -8.17 -0.97 -11.64
CA LEU A 206 -7.19 -1.45 -10.68
C LEU A 206 -6.16 -0.35 -10.46
N ASN A 207 -6.20 0.29 -9.30
CA ASN A 207 -5.16 1.21 -8.87
C ASN A 207 -4.05 0.41 -8.19
N LEU A 208 -2.82 0.60 -8.66
CA LEU A 208 -1.64 -0.06 -8.16
C LEU A 208 -0.81 0.90 -7.29
N PRO A 209 0.02 0.39 -6.37
CA PRO A 209 0.98 1.20 -5.63
C PRO A 209 1.98 1.91 -6.55
N GLU A 210 2.54 3.04 -6.10
CA GLU A 210 3.39 3.92 -6.92
C GLU A 210 4.59 3.21 -7.54
N ARG A 211 5.14 2.20 -6.86
CA ARG A 211 6.27 1.37 -7.35
C ARG A 211 6.03 0.80 -8.75
N TYR A 212 4.78 0.52 -9.12
CA TYR A 212 4.42 -0.01 -10.44
C TYR A 212 4.54 1.01 -11.58
N THR A 213 4.84 2.27 -11.26
CA THR A 213 5.14 3.32 -12.24
C THR A 213 6.62 3.74 -12.21
N ASP A 214 7.43 3.16 -11.32
CA ASP A 214 8.88 3.42 -11.27
C ASP A 214 9.61 2.78 -12.46
N ASN A 215 10.48 3.55 -13.11
CA ASN A 215 11.20 3.10 -14.31
C ASN A 215 12.17 1.94 -14.05
N ALA A 216 12.78 1.83 -12.87
CA ALA A 216 13.68 0.72 -12.57
C ALA A 216 12.89 -0.56 -12.30
N PHE A 217 11.77 -0.45 -11.57
CA PHE A 217 10.85 -1.54 -11.32
C PHE A 217 10.22 -2.06 -12.63
N LEU A 218 9.74 -1.17 -13.50
CA LEU A 218 9.19 -1.52 -14.81
C LEU A 218 10.19 -2.27 -15.70
N LYS A 219 11.47 -1.90 -15.68
CA LYS A 219 12.51 -2.61 -16.44
C LYS A 219 12.73 -4.05 -15.99
N LEU A 220 12.42 -4.38 -14.73
CA LEU A 220 12.47 -5.75 -14.21
C LEU A 220 11.21 -6.53 -14.61
N LEU A 221 10.05 -5.87 -14.55
CA LEU A 221 8.75 -6.47 -14.86
C LEU A 221 8.53 -6.73 -16.35
N ASP A 222 8.76 -5.71 -17.19
CA ASP A 222 8.37 -5.70 -18.61
C ASP A 222 8.81 -6.95 -19.38
N PRO A 223 10.07 -7.45 -19.27
CA PRO A 223 10.49 -8.65 -19.99
C PRO A 223 9.73 -9.92 -19.59
N ILE A 224 9.37 -10.07 -18.32
CA ILE A 224 8.64 -11.24 -17.82
C ILE A 224 7.19 -11.18 -18.28
N VAL A 225 6.56 -10.00 -18.17
CA VAL A 225 5.18 -9.79 -18.60
C VAL A 225 5.02 -9.94 -20.11
N GLU A 226 5.97 -9.43 -20.89
CA GLU A 226 5.97 -9.54 -22.36
C GLU A 226 6.12 -10.99 -22.82
N ALA A 227 6.94 -11.80 -22.12
CA ALA A 227 7.10 -13.22 -22.43
C ALA A 227 5.80 -14.02 -22.25
N VAL A 228 4.93 -13.60 -21.33
CA VAL A 228 3.67 -14.30 -21.02
C VAL A 228 2.52 -13.78 -21.88
N THR A 229 2.39 -12.46 -21.99
CA THR A 229 1.19 -11.81 -22.54
C THR A 229 1.38 -11.26 -23.95
N GLY A 230 2.62 -11.21 -24.45
CA GLY A 230 2.98 -10.57 -25.70
C GLY A 230 2.93 -9.03 -25.67
N LYS A 231 2.67 -8.43 -24.51
CA LYS A 231 2.70 -6.98 -24.27
C LYS A 231 3.56 -6.70 -23.04
N SER A 232 4.28 -5.58 -23.04
CA SER A 232 4.97 -5.16 -21.81
C SER A 232 3.97 -4.70 -20.75
N PHE A 233 4.37 -4.75 -19.47
CA PHE A 233 3.53 -4.23 -18.40
C PHE A 233 3.26 -2.73 -18.58
N THR A 234 4.26 -1.97 -19.06
CA THR A 234 4.10 -0.56 -19.44
C THR A 234 3.01 -0.37 -20.51
N GLN A 235 2.91 -1.25 -21.51
CA GLN A 235 1.82 -1.19 -22.50
C GLN A 235 0.47 -1.51 -21.85
N MET A 236 0.42 -2.53 -21.00
CA MET A 236 -0.79 -2.92 -20.25
C MET A 236 -1.29 -1.79 -19.34
N LEU A 237 -0.40 -1.01 -18.70
CA LEU A 237 -0.78 0.16 -17.90
C LEU A 237 -1.53 1.22 -18.72
N ASN A 238 -1.13 1.43 -19.98
CA ASN A 238 -1.73 2.43 -20.87
C ASN A 238 -3.01 1.91 -21.55
N ASP A 239 -2.96 0.69 -22.08
CA ASP A 239 -4.05 0.10 -22.85
C ASP A 239 -5.10 -0.57 -21.94
N GLY A 240 -4.80 -0.78 -20.67
CA GLY A 240 -5.56 -1.66 -19.81
C GLY A 240 -5.44 -3.13 -20.23
N VAL A 241 -6.10 -3.99 -19.47
CA VAL A 241 -6.03 -5.45 -19.63
C VAL A 241 -7.42 -6.03 -19.55
N THR A 242 -7.58 -7.27 -19.97
CA THR A 242 -8.79 -8.04 -19.71
C THR A 242 -8.68 -8.78 -18.38
N VAL A 243 -9.82 -9.18 -17.80
CA VAL A 243 -9.85 -10.02 -16.59
C VAL A 243 -9.09 -11.33 -16.83
N GLY A 244 -9.20 -11.91 -18.03
CA GLY A 244 -8.47 -13.13 -18.42
C GLY A 244 -6.95 -12.93 -18.44
N GLU A 245 -6.47 -11.87 -19.10
CA GLU A 245 -5.04 -11.51 -19.12
C GLU A 245 -4.50 -11.28 -17.70
N LEU A 246 -5.27 -10.61 -16.83
CA LEU A 246 -4.85 -10.38 -15.44
C LEU A 246 -4.76 -11.69 -14.63
N ARG A 247 -5.70 -12.62 -14.83
CA ARG A 247 -5.69 -13.95 -14.20
C ARG A 247 -4.44 -14.74 -14.59
N GLU A 248 -4.12 -14.76 -15.87
CA GLU A 248 -2.93 -15.43 -16.40
C GLU A 248 -1.65 -14.81 -15.85
N LEU A 249 -1.56 -13.47 -15.86
CA LEU A 249 -0.43 -12.73 -15.36
C LEU A 249 -0.14 -13.06 -13.88
N PHE A 250 -1.16 -12.94 -13.02
CA PHE A 250 -1.02 -13.17 -11.58
C PHE A 250 -0.86 -14.66 -11.19
N SER A 251 -0.97 -15.56 -12.15
CA SER A 251 -0.71 -17.00 -11.96
C SER A 251 0.65 -17.44 -12.52
N THR A 252 1.43 -16.52 -13.11
CA THR A 252 2.72 -16.82 -13.73
C THR A 252 3.80 -17.03 -12.69
N GLN A 253 4.43 -18.20 -12.67
CA GLN A 253 5.45 -18.56 -11.67
C GLN A 253 6.64 -17.60 -11.69
N GLU A 254 7.17 -17.28 -12.86
CA GLU A 254 8.32 -16.39 -13.02
C GLU A 254 8.03 -14.98 -12.48
N LEU A 255 6.79 -14.50 -12.64
CA LEU A 255 6.35 -13.25 -12.06
C LEU A 255 6.27 -13.35 -10.54
N LEU A 256 5.64 -14.40 -10.01
CA LEU A 256 5.51 -14.59 -8.56
C LEU A 256 6.88 -14.71 -7.88
N GLU A 257 7.84 -15.40 -8.49
CA GLU A 257 9.22 -15.48 -8.01
C GLU A 257 9.95 -14.13 -8.05
N LEU A 258 9.71 -13.30 -9.07
CA LEU A 258 10.23 -11.94 -9.10
C LEU A 258 9.63 -11.09 -7.97
N MET A 259 8.32 -11.18 -7.75
CA MET A 259 7.62 -10.42 -6.71
C MET A 259 8.12 -10.79 -5.32
N ASP A 260 8.31 -12.08 -5.05
CA ASP A 260 8.89 -12.58 -3.80
C ASP A 260 10.32 -12.01 -3.57
N LYS A 261 11.17 -12.04 -4.59
CA LYS A 261 12.53 -11.44 -4.52
C LYS A 261 12.52 -9.93 -4.27
N LEU A 262 11.46 -9.25 -4.69
CA LEU A 262 11.26 -7.81 -4.47
C LEU A 262 10.51 -7.53 -3.16
N ASN A 263 10.32 -8.55 -2.31
CA ASN A 263 9.60 -8.48 -1.04
C ASN A 263 8.14 -8.01 -1.18
N ILE A 264 7.47 -8.42 -2.27
CA ILE A 264 6.04 -8.19 -2.52
C ILE A 264 5.31 -9.49 -2.21
N ASP A 265 4.33 -9.46 -1.30
CA ASP A 265 3.60 -10.66 -0.90
C ASP A 265 2.73 -11.16 -2.06
N THR A 266 3.08 -12.32 -2.60
CA THR A 266 2.33 -12.98 -3.68
C THR A 266 0.90 -13.35 -3.27
N GLY A 267 0.62 -13.49 -1.97
CA GLY A 267 -0.70 -13.65 -1.41
C GLY A 267 -1.64 -12.47 -1.72
N THR A 268 -1.08 -11.27 -1.90
CA THR A 268 -1.83 -10.07 -2.31
C THR A 268 -2.48 -10.27 -3.68
N PHE A 269 -1.76 -10.82 -4.66
CA PHE A 269 -2.33 -11.15 -5.97
C PHE A 269 -3.41 -12.23 -5.87
N GLY A 270 -3.20 -13.23 -5.00
CA GLY A 270 -4.21 -14.23 -4.68
C GLY A 270 -5.51 -13.62 -4.15
N GLN A 271 -5.44 -12.60 -3.29
CA GLN A 271 -6.62 -11.88 -2.81
C GLN A 271 -7.29 -11.06 -3.93
N ILE A 272 -6.52 -10.37 -4.78
CA ILE A 272 -7.07 -9.66 -5.94
C ILE A 272 -7.85 -10.62 -6.84
N LEU A 273 -7.25 -11.77 -7.17
CA LEU A 273 -7.91 -12.80 -7.97
C LEU A 273 -9.14 -13.37 -7.27
N LYS A 274 -9.10 -13.58 -5.96
CA LYS A 274 -10.26 -14.03 -5.18
C LYS A 274 -11.43 -13.05 -5.28
N VAL A 275 -11.17 -11.75 -5.19
CA VAL A 275 -12.22 -10.72 -5.34
C VAL A 275 -12.80 -10.76 -6.76
N ILE A 276 -11.94 -10.81 -7.78
CA ILE A 276 -12.36 -10.89 -9.18
C ILE A 276 -13.19 -12.16 -9.45
N ASN A 277 -12.74 -13.31 -8.96
CA ASN A 277 -13.40 -14.60 -9.19
C ASN A 277 -14.75 -14.72 -8.45
N ASN A 278 -14.92 -13.99 -7.34
CA ASN A 278 -16.18 -13.96 -6.61
C ASN A 278 -17.23 -13.03 -7.24
N MET A 279 -16.90 -12.33 -8.34
CA MET A 279 -17.84 -11.45 -9.05
C MET A 279 -18.26 -12.07 -10.38
N PRO A 280 -19.51 -12.57 -10.51
CA PRO A 280 -19.98 -13.23 -11.73
C PRO A 280 -19.98 -12.34 -12.98
N SER A 281 -20.06 -11.01 -12.80
CA SER A 281 -20.02 -10.04 -13.90
C SER A 281 -18.62 -9.87 -14.50
N LEU A 282 -17.57 -10.37 -13.85
CA LEU A 282 -16.18 -10.24 -14.28
C LEU A 282 -15.72 -11.48 -15.05
N VAL A 283 -16.35 -11.70 -16.20
CA VAL A 283 -15.91 -12.69 -17.19
C VAL A 283 -14.60 -12.25 -17.85
N ASP A 284 -13.88 -13.19 -18.47
CA ASP A 284 -12.52 -12.94 -18.99
C ASP A 284 -12.43 -11.76 -19.95
N SER A 285 -13.48 -11.50 -20.74
CA SER A 285 -13.49 -10.42 -21.73
C SER A 285 -13.69 -9.01 -21.15
N VAL A 286 -13.99 -8.88 -19.86
CA VAL A 286 -14.19 -7.57 -19.24
C VAL A 286 -12.86 -6.84 -19.16
N ARG A 287 -12.84 -5.58 -19.61
CA ARG A 287 -11.66 -4.72 -19.54
C ARG A 287 -11.50 -4.11 -18.16
N ILE A 288 -10.26 -4.12 -17.68
CA ILE A 288 -9.74 -3.47 -16.49
C ILE A 288 -8.85 -2.33 -16.97
N ALA A 289 -9.16 -1.11 -16.56
CA ALA A 289 -8.26 0.02 -16.71
C ALA A 289 -7.38 0.16 -15.46
N PHE A 290 -6.15 0.65 -15.62
CA PHE A 290 -5.33 0.96 -14.46
C PHE A 290 -5.59 2.39 -13.95
N GLY A 291 -5.50 2.58 -12.64
CA GLY A 291 -5.74 3.85 -11.96
C GLY A 291 -7.11 3.94 -11.29
N THR A 292 -7.61 5.16 -11.13
CA THR A 292 -8.89 5.45 -10.47
C THR A 292 -10.03 5.61 -11.47
N PRO A 293 -11.29 5.42 -11.05
CA PRO A 293 -12.44 5.57 -11.94
C PRO A 293 -12.55 6.98 -12.56
N ASN A 294 -12.51 7.05 -13.89
CA ASN A 294 -12.63 8.31 -14.65
C ASN A 294 -13.99 8.44 -15.38
N ARG A 295 -14.96 7.60 -15.01
CA ARG A 295 -16.33 7.64 -15.53
C ARG A 295 -17.33 7.76 -14.40
N ALA A 296 -18.30 8.66 -14.56
CA ALA A 296 -19.42 8.77 -13.63
C ALA A 296 -20.13 7.42 -13.49
N GLY A 297 -20.47 7.06 -12.26
CA GLY A 297 -20.93 5.71 -11.91
C GLY A 297 -20.86 5.44 -10.41
N LEU A 298 -21.36 4.28 -10.02
CA LEU A 298 -21.27 3.77 -8.65
C LEU A 298 -20.33 2.56 -8.64
N TYR A 299 -19.29 2.63 -7.82
CA TYR A 299 -18.26 1.60 -7.73
C TYR A 299 -18.17 1.05 -6.32
N THR A 300 -18.17 -0.27 -6.21
CA THR A 300 -17.66 -0.98 -5.04
C THR A 300 -16.15 -0.94 -5.08
N VAL A 301 -15.53 -0.65 -3.95
CA VAL A 301 -14.09 -0.50 -3.82
C VAL A 301 -13.56 -1.57 -2.88
N THR A 302 -12.54 -2.30 -3.30
CA THR A 302 -11.82 -3.24 -2.44
C THR A 302 -10.37 -2.81 -2.36
N ALA A 303 -9.91 -2.46 -1.16
CA ALA A 303 -8.50 -2.17 -0.88
C ALA A 303 -7.84 -3.42 -0.30
N ILE A 304 -6.67 -3.77 -0.81
CA ILE A 304 -5.89 -4.95 -0.42
C ILE A 304 -4.48 -4.47 -0.10
N THR A 305 -4.00 -4.76 1.11
CA THR A 305 -2.71 -4.28 1.59
C THR A 305 -1.60 -5.30 1.40
N ASP A 306 -0.40 -4.82 1.10
CA ASP A 306 0.82 -5.61 1.04
C ASP A 306 1.87 -5.00 1.97
N ASN A 307 2.46 -5.84 2.81
CA ASN A 307 3.57 -5.50 3.69
C ASN A 307 4.25 -6.78 4.20
N VAL A 308 5.58 -6.75 4.27
CA VAL A 308 6.40 -7.88 4.72
C VAL A 308 6.12 -8.32 6.17
N ASN A 309 5.65 -7.42 7.01
CA ASN A 309 5.45 -7.62 8.44
C ASN A 309 4.01 -7.94 8.85
N TYR A 310 3.05 -7.82 7.91
CA TYR A 310 1.63 -8.02 8.20
C TYR A 310 1.01 -9.06 7.26
N GLU A 311 -0.04 -9.72 7.76
CA GLU A 311 -0.96 -10.49 6.94
C GLU A 311 -1.70 -9.54 5.97
N THR A 312 -2.05 -10.02 4.78
CA THR A 312 -2.82 -9.24 3.79
C THR A 312 -4.17 -8.82 4.37
N GLY A 313 -4.37 -7.51 4.50
CA GLY A 313 -5.63 -6.90 4.91
C GLY A 313 -6.54 -6.64 3.71
N VAL A 314 -7.84 -6.75 3.92
CA VAL A 314 -8.85 -6.45 2.90
C VAL A 314 -9.94 -5.57 3.49
N GLY A 315 -10.21 -4.43 2.84
CA GLY A 315 -11.26 -3.50 3.21
C GLY A 315 -12.19 -3.23 2.03
N ILE A 316 -13.50 -3.08 2.29
CA ILE A 316 -14.50 -2.84 1.25
C ILE A 316 -15.25 -1.54 1.55
N GLY A 317 -15.48 -0.73 0.52
CA GLY A 317 -16.23 0.52 0.58
C GLY A 317 -16.91 0.83 -0.75
N MET A 318 -17.33 2.08 -0.94
CA MET A 318 -18.01 2.54 -2.15
C MET A 318 -17.55 3.93 -2.56
N VAL A 319 -17.51 4.19 -3.87
CA VAL A 319 -17.34 5.55 -4.40
C VAL A 319 -18.41 5.85 -5.43
N LEU A 320 -19.07 6.99 -5.27
CA LEU A 320 -19.96 7.57 -6.26
C LEU A 320 -19.18 8.62 -7.05
N VAL A 321 -18.97 8.35 -8.33
CA VAL A 321 -18.44 9.32 -9.28
C VAL A 321 -19.63 10.03 -9.92
N LYS A 322 -19.81 11.31 -9.59
CA LYS A 322 -20.95 12.13 -10.01
C LYS A 322 -20.77 12.65 -11.42
N MET A 323 -21.88 12.84 -12.12
CA MET A 323 -21.92 13.64 -13.33
C MET A 323 -21.88 15.14 -12.98
N ARG A 324 -21.18 15.93 -13.78
CA ARG A 324 -21.27 17.39 -13.71
C ARG A 324 -22.54 17.86 -14.42
N ALA A 325 -23.41 18.58 -13.70
CA ALA A 325 -24.61 19.17 -14.29
C ALA A 325 -24.54 20.71 -14.34
N SER A 326 -23.89 21.33 -13.35
CA SER A 326 -23.66 22.76 -13.35
C SER A 326 -22.63 23.14 -14.42
N GLY A 327 -22.90 24.21 -15.17
CA GLY A 327 -22.00 24.70 -16.23
C GLY A 327 -22.01 23.89 -17.52
N VAL A 328 -22.79 22.80 -17.59
CA VAL A 328 -22.91 21.96 -18.79
C VAL A 328 -24.04 22.47 -19.68
N LYS A 329 -23.77 22.65 -20.97
CA LYS A 329 -24.75 23.18 -21.94
C LYS A 329 -24.68 22.47 -23.28
N LEU A 330 -25.85 22.19 -23.85
CA LEU A 330 -26.02 21.81 -25.25
C LEU A 330 -26.32 23.08 -26.07
N THR A 331 -25.63 23.26 -27.18
CA THR A 331 -25.82 24.39 -28.10
C THR A 331 -25.94 23.88 -29.53
N TRP A 332 -26.96 24.33 -30.26
CA TRP A 332 -27.09 24.02 -31.68
C TRP A 332 -25.90 24.58 -32.46
N ASN A 333 -25.28 23.78 -33.33
CA ASN A 333 -24.19 24.25 -34.17
C ASN A 333 -24.66 25.34 -35.15
N GLN A 334 -25.90 25.19 -35.65
CA GLN A 334 -26.52 26.09 -36.60
C GLN A 334 -27.99 26.32 -36.23
N GLU A 335 -28.43 27.58 -36.27
CA GLU A 335 -29.85 27.95 -36.11
C GLU A 335 -30.63 27.72 -37.40
N ILE A 336 -31.92 27.39 -37.28
CA ILE A 336 -32.83 27.24 -38.43
C ILE A 336 -33.55 28.57 -38.66
N PRO A 337 -33.24 29.33 -39.73
CA PRO A 337 -33.85 30.64 -39.97
C PRO A 337 -35.37 30.52 -40.10
N GLY A 338 -36.11 31.21 -39.20
CA GLY A 338 -37.57 31.19 -39.19
C GLY A 338 -38.19 29.80 -38.97
N GLY A 339 -37.43 28.82 -38.49
CA GLY A 339 -37.90 27.44 -38.29
C GLY A 339 -38.23 26.70 -39.59
N LYS A 340 -37.73 27.14 -40.75
CA LYS A 340 -38.03 26.55 -42.06
C LYS A 340 -36.76 26.24 -42.85
N LEU A 341 -36.78 25.11 -43.55
CA LEU A 341 -35.76 24.69 -44.52
C LEU A 341 -36.46 24.24 -45.80
N THR A 342 -35.85 24.42 -46.97
CA THR A 342 -36.27 23.69 -48.17
C THR A 342 -35.75 22.25 -48.11
N ALA A 343 -36.35 21.34 -48.89
CA ALA A 343 -35.87 19.96 -48.99
C ALA A 343 -34.39 19.87 -49.39
N ASP A 344 -33.91 20.79 -50.22
CA ASP A 344 -32.48 20.86 -50.60
C ASP A 344 -31.60 21.39 -49.47
N GLN A 345 -32.05 22.40 -48.73
CA GLN A 345 -31.32 22.90 -47.56
C GLN A 345 -31.20 21.84 -46.46
N ALA A 346 -32.27 21.07 -46.23
CA ALA A 346 -32.29 20.03 -45.20
C ALA A 346 -31.25 18.92 -45.44
N LYS A 347 -30.92 18.61 -46.71
CA LYS A 347 -29.89 17.60 -47.05
C LYS A 347 -28.48 17.98 -46.60
N THR A 348 -28.19 19.28 -46.49
CA THR A 348 -26.85 19.80 -46.17
C THR A 348 -26.81 20.59 -44.86
N PHE A 349 -27.93 20.69 -44.14
CA PHE A 349 -28.03 21.47 -42.90
C PHE A 349 -27.31 20.75 -41.75
N ASP A 350 -26.55 21.50 -40.94
CA ASP A 350 -25.92 20.93 -39.74
C ASP A 350 -26.93 20.84 -38.60
N PHE A 351 -27.50 19.64 -38.43
CA PHE A 351 -28.37 19.33 -37.29
C PHE A 351 -27.61 19.07 -35.99
N GLY A 352 -26.28 19.15 -36.02
CA GLY A 352 -25.39 18.87 -34.90
C GLY A 352 -25.60 19.80 -33.70
N VAL A 353 -25.17 19.29 -32.56
CA VAL A 353 -25.18 19.97 -31.27
C VAL A 353 -23.83 19.78 -30.62
N MET A 354 -23.32 20.86 -30.03
CA MET A 354 -22.11 20.86 -29.24
C MET A 354 -22.46 20.81 -27.75
N LEU A 355 -21.90 19.85 -27.04
CA LEU A 355 -21.85 19.81 -25.59
C LEU A 355 -20.64 20.59 -25.11
N SER A 356 -20.85 21.47 -24.13
CA SER A 356 -19.79 22.24 -23.49
C SER A 356 -19.89 22.16 -21.97
N TYR A 357 -18.75 22.31 -21.29
CA TYR A 357 -18.67 22.47 -19.84
C TYR A 357 -17.87 23.73 -19.52
N ASN A 358 -18.51 24.72 -18.89
CA ASN A 358 -17.91 26.03 -18.61
C ASN A 358 -17.27 26.69 -19.84
N GLY A 359 -17.80 26.43 -21.04
CA GLY A 359 -17.28 26.95 -22.31
C GLY A 359 -16.22 26.07 -22.97
N ASP A 360 -15.69 25.05 -22.28
CA ASP A 360 -14.85 24.03 -22.90
C ASP A 360 -15.68 23.07 -23.74
N VAL A 361 -15.32 22.95 -25.02
CA VAL A 361 -15.98 22.09 -26.03
C VAL A 361 -15.11 20.89 -26.42
N THR A 362 -13.92 20.75 -25.82
CA THR A 362 -13.01 19.60 -26.05
C THR A 362 -13.44 18.35 -25.28
N ILE A 363 -14.44 18.48 -24.40
CA ILE A 363 -15.05 17.37 -23.68
C ILE A 363 -15.68 16.35 -24.63
N SER A 364 -15.80 15.11 -24.17
CA SER A 364 -16.40 14.04 -24.96
C SER A 364 -17.83 14.39 -25.38
N GLN A 365 -18.10 14.24 -26.68
CA GLN A 365 -19.44 14.39 -27.27
C GLN A 365 -20.20 13.06 -27.33
N SER A 366 -19.59 11.96 -26.86
CA SER A 366 -20.09 10.60 -27.03
C SER A 366 -21.43 10.34 -26.33
N ASN A 367 -21.81 11.19 -25.37
CA ASN A 367 -23.05 11.07 -24.61
C ASN A 367 -24.18 11.97 -25.15
N VAL A 368 -23.97 12.67 -26.29
CA VAL A 368 -25.01 13.48 -26.95
C VAL A 368 -25.84 12.59 -27.86
N HIS A 369 -27.15 12.52 -27.62
CA HIS A 369 -28.07 11.70 -28.40
C HIS A 369 -29.24 12.50 -28.93
N PHE A 370 -29.68 12.15 -30.14
CA PHE A 370 -30.74 12.82 -30.87
C PHE A 370 -31.99 11.95 -30.93
N LEU A 371 -33.16 12.59 -30.94
CA LEU A 371 -34.42 12.00 -31.34
C LEU A 371 -35.12 12.97 -32.29
N TYR A 372 -35.10 12.63 -33.57
CA TYR A 372 -35.89 13.27 -34.60
C TYR A 372 -37.25 12.58 -34.67
N SER A 373 -38.33 13.36 -34.60
CA SER A 373 -39.69 12.85 -34.71
C SER A 373 -40.58 13.83 -35.48
N GLY A 374 -41.64 13.36 -36.11
CA GLY A 374 -42.55 14.24 -36.83
C GLY A 374 -43.42 13.54 -37.86
N PHE A 375 -43.93 14.31 -38.81
CA PHE A 375 -44.76 13.83 -39.90
C PHE A 375 -44.33 14.48 -41.21
N THR A 376 -44.24 13.68 -42.27
CA THR A 376 -44.11 14.19 -43.64
C THR A 376 -45.39 14.90 -44.07
N SER A 377 -45.33 15.72 -45.13
CA SER A 377 -46.51 16.35 -45.75
C SER A 377 -47.54 15.32 -46.26
N SER A 378 -47.10 14.07 -46.46
CA SER A 378 -47.96 12.93 -46.80
C SER A 378 -48.52 12.18 -45.57
N TRP A 379 -48.40 12.76 -44.37
CA TRP A 379 -48.87 12.20 -43.09
C TRP A 379 -48.17 10.91 -42.64
N ARG A 380 -47.01 10.58 -43.21
CA ARG A 380 -46.18 9.47 -42.71
C ARG A 380 -45.42 9.88 -41.46
N ILE A 381 -45.46 9.06 -40.42
CA ILE A 381 -44.69 9.24 -39.18
C ILE A 381 -43.19 9.11 -39.51
N TYR A 382 -42.41 10.04 -38.97
CA TYR A 382 -40.95 9.99 -38.96
C TYR A 382 -40.45 9.82 -37.53
N SER A 383 -39.51 8.90 -37.31
CA SER A 383 -38.80 8.73 -36.05
C SER A 383 -37.41 8.17 -36.32
N SER A 384 -36.38 8.80 -35.75
CA SER A 384 -34.99 8.41 -35.99
C SER A 384 -34.09 8.99 -34.88
N THR A 385 -33.07 8.24 -34.46
CA THR A 385 -32.07 8.70 -33.49
C THR A 385 -30.72 9.06 -34.12
N THR A 386 -30.55 8.80 -35.41
CA THR A 386 -29.25 8.93 -36.11
C THR A 386 -29.36 9.71 -37.41
N THR A 387 -30.49 9.63 -38.10
CA THR A 387 -30.71 10.26 -39.41
C THR A 387 -31.67 11.45 -39.27
N PRO A 388 -31.26 12.68 -39.62
CA PRO A 388 -32.16 13.84 -39.69
C PRO A 388 -33.18 13.72 -40.85
N PRO A 389 -34.39 14.26 -40.72
CA PRO A 389 -35.38 14.25 -41.79
C PRO A 389 -34.98 15.18 -42.92
N THR A 390 -35.26 14.78 -44.17
CA THR A 390 -34.99 15.58 -45.38
C THR A 390 -36.20 15.78 -46.28
N GLU A 391 -37.32 15.09 -46.01
CA GLU A 391 -38.55 15.19 -46.80
C GLU A 391 -39.43 16.34 -46.30
N PRO A 392 -40.25 16.99 -47.17
CA PRO A 392 -41.22 17.98 -46.74
C PRO A 392 -42.12 17.47 -45.61
N GLY A 393 -42.32 18.28 -44.57
CA GLY A 393 -43.03 17.89 -43.37
C GLY A 393 -42.74 18.78 -42.15
N SER A 394 -43.32 18.42 -41.02
CA SER A 394 -43.14 19.10 -39.73
C SER A 394 -42.45 18.17 -38.74
N TYR A 395 -41.34 18.63 -38.18
CA TYR A 395 -40.45 17.81 -37.36
C TYR A 395 -40.08 18.50 -36.05
N ILE A 396 -39.69 17.67 -35.10
CA ILE A 396 -39.15 18.03 -33.79
C ILE A 396 -37.83 17.27 -33.65
N VAL A 397 -36.79 17.94 -33.22
CA VAL A 397 -35.56 17.29 -32.76
C VAL A 397 -35.36 17.60 -31.29
N THR A 398 -35.26 16.55 -30.49
CA THR A 398 -34.90 16.61 -29.07
C THR A 398 -33.51 16.04 -28.92
N VAL A 399 -32.64 16.76 -28.19
CA VAL A 399 -31.27 16.34 -27.91
C VAL A 399 -31.10 16.24 -26.41
N VAL A 400 -30.57 15.10 -25.98
CA VAL A 400 -30.36 14.74 -24.58
C VAL A 400 -28.91 14.33 -24.36
N THR A 401 -28.49 14.36 -23.10
CA THR A 401 -27.26 13.67 -22.67
C THR A 401 -27.63 12.38 -21.96
N LEU A 402 -27.07 11.25 -22.38
CA LEU A 402 -27.28 9.94 -21.73
C LEU A 402 -25.91 9.32 -21.44
N GLY A 403 -25.65 9.01 -20.16
CA GLY A 403 -24.36 8.51 -19.74
C GLY A 403 -23.23 9.55 -19.82
N GLY A 404 -21.99 9.08 -19.71
CA GLY A 404 -20.79 9.93 -19.66
C GLY A 404 -20.65 10.72 -18.35
N ASN A 405 -19.75 11.70 -18.34
CA ASN A 405 -19.39 12.49 -17.15
C ASN A 405 -20.19 13.79 -17.01
N TYR A 406 -20.96 14.17 -18.02
CA TYR A 406 -21.62 15.47 -18.11
C TYR A 406 -23.11 15.31 -18.39
N LEU A 407 -23.93 16.02 -17.62
CA LEU A 407 -25.39 16.01 -17.74
C LEU A 407 -25.86 17.42 -18.12
N ALA A 408 -26.36 17.58 -19.33
CA ALA A 408 -27.00 18.80 -19.79
C ALA A 408 -28.53 18.69 -19.73
N ALA A 409 -29.19 19.82 -19.48
CA ALA A 409 -30.63 19.93 -19.71
C ALA A 409 -30.94 19.66 -21.20
N PRO A 410 -31.98 18.86 -21.52
CA PRO A 410 -32.37 18.62 -22.89
C PRO A 410 -32.71 19.90 -23.64
N ILE A 411 -32.33 19.96 -24.92
CA ILE A 411 -32.76 21.03 -25.83
C ILE A 411 -33.68 20.46 -26.90
N THR A 412 -34.66 21.23 -27.33
CA THR A 412 -35.61 20.81 -28.36
C THR A 412 -35.88 21.98 -29.29
N ARG A 413 -35.99 21.70 -30.59
CA ARG A 413 -36.50 22.67 -31.58
C ARG A 413 -37.45 22.00 -32.55
N THR A 414 -38.39 22.79 -33.03
CA THR A 414 -39.33 22.40 -34.08
C THR A 414 -38.95 23.09 -35.38
N PHE A 415 -39.17 22.42 -36.51
CA PHE A 415 -38.91 22.99 -37.83
C PHE A 415 -39.80 22.35 -38.90
N THR A 416 -39.94 23.05 -40.02
CA THR A 416 -40.70 22.58 -41.19
C THR A 416 -39.77 22.49 -42.38
N ILE A 417 -39.84 21.37 -43.10
CA ILE A 417 -39.22 21.24 -44.42
C ILE A 417 -40.31 21.52 -45.45
N THR A 418 -40.08 22.50 -46.31
CA THR A 418 -40.96 22.81 -47.46
C THR A 418 -40.43 22.13 -48.71
N GLU A 419 -41.30 22.07 -49.74
CA GLU A 419 -40.87 21.68 -51.08
C GLU A 419 -39.68 22.50 -51.58
#